data_AF-A0A2P2E0B7-F1
#
_entry.id   AF-A0A2P2E0B7-F1
#
_cell.length_a   1.000
_cell.length_b   1.000
_cell.length_c   1.000
_cell.angle_alpha   90.00
_cell.angle_beta   90.00
_cell.angle_gamma   90.00
#
_symmetry.space_group_name_H-M   'P 1'
#
loop_
_entity.id
_entity.type
_entity.pdbx_description
1 polymer ?
#
loop_
_entity_poly.entity_id
_entity_poly.type
_entity_poly.pdbx_seq_one_letter_code
_entity_poly.pdbx_strand_id
1 'polypeptide(L)'
;MERQSPFYPKGQWSSTYPKHLLAMETLFQQRRQSLHPEVSVYLAGLVARRLDSEYWTQVEQTFLVESPEEIYDLIRKHSLYIGQNAPIVTTSRYNAEHLMINIALDQQSYQFLLKIPSKYYGIASTYSYYAGNETLGRILQFLSRHTQQIIDQLRAYMHSIQDRDEIPEPSPILKELWDKFSKGVESKKTKGGFDASVDIAQILQQMRGFN
;
A
#
# COMPACT_ATOMS: atom_id res chain seq x y z
N MET A 1 21.59 -18.01 -22.02
CA MET A 1 20.38 -17.16 -22.17
C MET A 1 20.29 -16.31 -20.92
N GLU A 2 20.67 -15.04 -21.00
CA GLU A 2 20.37 -14.07 -19.94
C GLU A 2 18.85 -13.93 -19.90
N ARG A 3 18.21 -14.27 -18.76
CA ARG A 3 16.80 -13.94 -18.57
C ARG A 3 16.73 -12.43 -18.47
N GLN A 4 16.13 -11.77 -19.46
CA GLN A 4 15.80 -10.35 -19.34
C GLN A 4 14.95 -10.18 -18.08
N SER A 5 15.34 -9.22 -17.24
CA SER A 5 14.55 -8.87 -16.06
C SER A 5 13.15 -8.44 -16.52
N PRO A 6 12.08 -8.89 -15.84
CA PRO A 6 10.72 -8.53 -16.21
C PRO A 6 10.53 -7.02 -16.16
N PHE A 7 9.77 -6.46 -17.10
CA PHE A 7 9.42 -5.04 -17.09
C PHE A 7 7.97 -4.82 -16.62
N TYR A 8 7.70 -3.64 -16.07
CA TYR A 8 6.40 -3.25 -15.55
C TYR A 8 5.99 -1.87 -16.10
N PRO A 9 4.68 -1.60 -16.25
CA PRO A 9 4.21 -0.29 -16.71
C PRO A 9 4.60 0.80 -15.70
N LYS A 10 5.31 1.83 -16.18
CA LYS A 10 5.79 2.96 -15.35
C LYS A 10 4.85 4.16 -15.45
N GLY A 11 4.83 4.99 -14.42
CA GLY A 11 4.13 6.27 -14.42
C GLY A 11 4.11 6.92 -13.04
N GLN A 12 3.65 8.18 -12.98
CA GLN A 12 3.47 8.87 -11.70
C GLN A 12 2.39 8.18 -10.87
N TRP A 13 2.71 7.89 -9.61
CA TRP A 13 1.84 7.08 -8.72
C TRP A 13 0.42 7.66 -8.61
N SER A 14 0.30 8.99 -8.56
CA SER A 14 -0.97 9.68 -8.39
C SER A 14 -1.91 9.49 -9.59
N SER A 15 -1.32 9.33 -10.78
CA SER A 15 -2.03 9.14 -12.04
C SER A 15 -2.33 7.66 -12.33
N THR A 16 -1.43 6.76 -11.93
CA THR A 16 -1.59 5.31 -12.15
C THR A 16 -2.41 4.62 -11.07
N TYR A 17 -2.49 5.18 -9.86
CA TYR A 17 -3.23 4.62 -8.73
C TYR A 17 -4.68 4.20 -9.06
N PRO A 18 -5.53 5.03 -9.68
CA PRO A 18 -6.90 4.63 -10.01
C PRO A 18 -6.94 3.43 -10.95
N LYS A 19 -6.01 3.35 -11.91
CA LYS A 19 -5.91 2.22 -12.84
C LYS A 19 -5.52 0.95 -12.10
N HIS A 20 -4.54 1.02 -11.19
CA HIS A 20 -4.15 -0.11 -10.36
C HIS A 20 -5.30 -0.61 -9.48
N LEU A 21 -6.04 0.29 -8.83
CA LEU A 21 -7.19 -0.06 -7.99
C LEU A 21 -8.24 -0.85 -8.78
N LEU A 22 -8.67 -0.33 -9.94
CA LEU A 22 -9.71 -0.97 -10.72
C LEU A 22 -9.25 -2.29 -11.36
N ALA A 23 -7.96 -2.37 -11.77
CA ALA A 23 -7.37 -3.60 -12.30
C ALA A 23 -7.24 -4.69 -11.21
N MET A 24 -6.82 -4.33 -10.00
CA MET A 24 -6.74 -5.25 -8.86
C MET A 24 -8.11 -5.78 -8.47
N GLU A 25 -9.12 -4.91 -8.36
CA GLU A 25 -10.50 -5.31 -8.07
C GLU A 25 -11.04 -6.27 -9.13
N THR A 26 -10.81 -5.98 -10.42
CA THR A 26 -11.20 -6.88 -11.51
C THR A 26 -10.56 -8.27 -11.36
N LEU A 27 -9.25 -8.32 -11.07
CA LEU A 27 -8.52 -9.57 -10.90
C LEU A 27 -9.00 -10.37 -9.67
N PHE A 28 -9.20 -9.70 -8.54
CA PHE A 28 -9.59 -10.35 -7.29
C PHE A 28 -11.03 -10.86 -7.33
N GLN A 29 -11.93 -10.17 -8.02
CA GLN A 29 -13.28 -10.65 -8.30
C GLN A 29 -13.26 -11.93 -9.15
N GLN A 30 -12.46 -11.96 -10.21
CA GLN A 30 -12.31 -13.16 -11.08
C GLN A 30 -11.78 -14.37 -10.30
N ARG A 31 -10.90 -14.14 -9.32
CA ARG A 31 -10.31 -15.19 -8.48
C ARG A 31 -11.13 -15.55 -7.24
N ARG A 32 -12.27 -14.88 -7.00
CA ARG A 32 -13.08 -15.02 -5.77
C ARG A 32 -12.26 -14.77 -4.49
N GLN A 33 -11.31 -13.84 -4.54
CA GLN A 33 -10.39 -13.51 -3.44
C GLN A 33 -10.62 -12.06 -2.97
N SER A 34 -11.82 -11.75 -2.45
CA SER A 34 -12.14 -10.40 -1.99
C SER A 34 -11.36 -10.03 -0.73
N LEU A 35 -10.74 -8.85 -0.74
CA LEU A 35 -10.22 -8.19 0.46
C LEU A 35 -11.25 -7.21 1.04
N HIS A 36 -11.00 -6.75 2.26
CA HIS A 36 -11.67 -5.55 2.74
C HIS A 36 -11.32 -4.36 1.83
N PRO A 37 -12.29 -3.50 1.46
CA PRO A 37 -12.08 -2.41 0.50
C PRO A 37 -10.91 -1.49 0.85
N GLU A 38 -10.72 -1.17 2.13
CA GLU A 38 -9.61 -0.35 2.64
C GLU A 38 -8.24 -0.96 2.35
N VAL A 39 -8.15 -2.30 2.42
CA VAL A 39 -6.91 -3.04 2.13
C VAL A 39 -6.64 -3.04 0.63
N SER A 40 -7.67 -3.24 -0.21
CA SER A 40 -7.52 -3.12 -1.67
C SER A 40 -7.01 -1.73 -2.08
N VAL A 41 -7.60 -0.67 -1.50
CA VAL A 41 -7.18 0.72 -1.70
C VAL A 41 -5.73 0.92 -1.29
N TYR A 42 -5.34 0.42 -0.12
CA TYR A 42 -3.98 0.51 0.36
C TYR A 42 -2.99 -0.19 -0.59
N LEU A 43 -3.29 -1.42 -1.02
CA LEU A 43 -2.41 -2.20 -1.89
C LEU A 43 -2.30 -1.59 -3.30
N ALA A 44 -3.37 -1.02 -3.83
CA ALA A 44 -3.30 -0.30 -5.09
C ALA A 44 -2.38 0.93 -4.98
N GLY A 45 -2.46 1.66 -3.86
CA GLY A 45 -1.55 2.76 -3.55
C GLY A 45 -0.11 2.31 -3.41
N LEU A 46 0.13 1.19 -2.72
CA LEU A 46 1.44 0.56 -2.58
C LEU A 46 2.07 0.25 -3.94
N VAL A 47 1.34 -0.44 -4.82
CA VAL A 47 1.88 -0.83 -6.14
C VAL A 47 2.16 0.40 -7.01
N ALA A 48 1.24 1.37 -7.03
CA ALA A 48 1.44 2.60 -7.78
C ALA A 48 2.70 3.35 -7.33
N ARG A 49 2.94 3.47 -6.01
CA ARG A 49 4.14 4.09 -5.44
C ARG A 49 5.42 3.31 -5.70
N ARG A 50 5.34 1.97 -5.72
CA ARG A 50 6.50 1.12 -6.02
C ARG A 50 6.96 1.27 -7.47
N LEU A 51 6.02 1.37 -8.41
CA LEU A 51 6.30 1.46 -9.83
C LEU A 51 6.66 2.88 -10.30
N ASP A 52 6.45 3.88 -9.43
CA ASP A 52 6.97 5.23 -9.58
C ASP A 52 8.42 5.29 -9.10
N SER A 53 9.36 5.40 -10.04
CA SER A 53 10.79 5.41 -9.74
C SER A 53 11.23 6.61 -8.92
N GLU A 54 10.63 7.78 -9.13
CA GLU A 54 11.01 8.99 -8.41
C GLU A 54 10.58 8.89 -6.95
N TYR A 55 9.32 8.51 -6.73
CA TYR A 55 8.78 8.30 -5.39
C TYR A 55 9.59 7.24 -4.63
N TRP A 56 9.85 6.10 -5.28
CA TRP A 56 10.53 5.00 -4.61
C TRP A 56 11.99 5.32 -4.28
N THR A 57 12.69 6.06 -5.14
CA THR A 57 14.07 6.51 -4.86
C THR A 57 14.14 7.36 -3.58
N GLN A 58 13.16 8.25 -3.38
CA GLN A 58 13.09 9.07 -2.16
C GLN A 58 12.87 8.21 -0.91
N VAL A 59 12.02 7.17 -1.01
CA VAL A 59 11.78 6.25 0.09
C VAL A 59 13.03 5.46 0.45
N GLU A 60 13.74 4.92 -0.55
CA GLU A 60 14.98 4.17 -0.37
C GLU A 60 16.06 4.98 0.35
N GLN A 61 16.19 6.27 0.00
CA GLN A 61 17.20 7.15 0.58
C GLN A 61 16.87 7.63 2.00
N THR A 62 15.60 7.59 2.41
CA THR A 62 15.15 8.30 3.63
C THR A 62 14.66 7.37 4.73
N PHE A 63 13.98 6.28 4.38
CA PHE A 63 13.19 5.51 5.34
C PHE A 63 13.58 4.04 5.44
N LEU A 64 14.36 3.50 4.50
CA LEU A 64 14.81 2.12 4.61
C LEU A 64 15.95 2.03 5.62
N VAL A 65 15.85 1.08 6.55
CA VAL A 65 16.88 0.82 7.56
C VAL A 65 17.81 -0.28 7.07
N GLU A 66 19.07 -0.23 7.46
CA GLU A 66 20.04 -1.27 7.12
C GLU A 66 19.88 -2.50 8.04
N SER A 67 19.42 -2.26 9.27
CA SER A 67 19.31 -3.28 10.31
C SER A 67 18.02 -3.14 11.16
N PRO A 68 17.45 -4.26 11.67
CA PRO A 68 16.33 -4.20 12.62
C PRO A 68 16.62 -3.39 13.89
N GLU A 69 17.89 -3.31 14.31
CA GLU A 69 18.38 -2.56 15.47
C GLU A 69 18.03 -1.07 15.40
N GLU A 70 18.04 -0.48 14.21
CA GLU A 70 17.69 0.94 14.00
C GLU A 70 16.23 1.25 14.37
N ILE A 71 15.33 0.29 14.15
CA ILE A 71 13.91 0.45 14.53
C ILE A 71 13.76 0.41 16.05
N TYR A 72 14.55 -0.41 16.75
CA TYR A 72 14.56 -0.42 18.21
C TYR A 72 15.09 0.90 18.78
N ASP A 73 16.15 1.45 18.19
CA ASP A 73 16.68 2.76 18.60
C ASP A 73 15.69 3.90 18.31
N LEU A 74 15.00 3.84 17.18
CA LEU A 74 13.93 4.78 16.86
C LEU A 74 12.80 4.70 17.88
N ILE A 75 12.35 3.49 18.22
CA ILE A 75 11.35 3.26 19.26
C ILE A 75 11.82 3.86 20.59
N ARG A 76 13.05 3.56 21.02
CA ARG A 76 13.60 4.05 22.30
C ARG A 76 13.65 5.57 22.38
N LYS A 77 13.99 6.25 21.28
CA LYS A 77 14.06 7.73 21.21
C LYS A 77 12.68 8.37 21.30
N HIS A 78 11.68 7.78 20.65
CA HIS A 78 10.36 8.39 20.47
C HIS A 78 9.31 7.89 21.47
N SER A 79 9.48 6.72 22.09
CA SER A 79 8.52 6.15 23.06
C SER A 79 8.31 7.02 24.30
N LEU A 80 9.22 7.94 24.59
CA LEU A 80 9.15 8.85 25.73
C LEU A 80 8.19 10.03 25.52
N TYR A 81 7.73 10.27 24.28
CA TYR A 81 6.92 11.44 23.93
C TYR A 81 5.66 11.03 23.16
N ILE A 82 4.52 10.95 23.86
CA ILE A 82 3.20 10.71 23.27
C ILE A 82 2.93 11.76 22.18
N GLY A 83 2.59 11.32 20.96
CA GLY A 83 2.35 12.18 19.81
C GLY A 83 3.54 12.33 18.83
N GLN A 84 4.74 11.87 19.19
CA GLN A 84 5.91 11.87 18.29
C GLN A 84 6.16 10.50 17.63
N ASN A 85 5.10 9.72 17.43
CA ASN A 85 5.17 8.35 16.93
C ASN A 85 5.25 8.26 15.39
N ALA A 86 5.04 9.37 14.68
CA ALA A 86 5.01 9.41 13.21
C ALA A 86 6.29 8.82 12.56
N PRO A 87 7.51 9.08 13.05
CA PRO A 87 8.71 8.45 12.51
C PRO A 87 8.69 6.92 12.63
N ILE A 88 8.26 6.38 13.78
CA ILE A 88 8.17 4.92 13.99
C ILE A 88 7.19 4.30 13.01
N VAL A 89 6.01 4.91 12.85
CA VAL A 89 4.97 4.44 11.91
C VAL A 89 5.52 4.45 10.49
N THR A 90 6.07 5.57 10.06
CA THR A 90 6.54 5.78 8.69
C THR A 90 7.68 4.84 8.32
N THR A 91 8.73 4.80 9.14
CA THR A 91 9.90 3.94 8.89
C THR A 91 9.50 2.47 8.91
N SER A 92 8.74 2.03 9.91
CA SER A 92 8.29 0.63 9.99
C SER A 92 7.41 0.25 8.80
N ARG A 93 6.48 1.13 8.39
CA ARG A 93 5.60 0.90 7.24
C ARG A 93 6.41 0.72 5.96
N TYR A 94 7.31 1.65 5.62
CA TYR A 94 8.04 1.59 4.36
C TYR A 94 8.99 0.39 4.27
N ASN A 95 9.63 0.00 5.38
CA ASN A 95 10.43 -1.23 5.43
C ASN A 95 9.56 -2.49 5.22
N ALA A 96 8.36 -2.54 5.83
CA ALA A 96 7.42 -3.63 5.60
C ALA A 96 6.97 -3.70 4.13
N GLU A 97 6.59 -2.56 3.55
CA GLU A 97 6.17 -2.41 2.16
C GLU A 97 7.25 -2.88 1.18
N HIS A 98 8.49 -2.42 1.38
CA HIS A 98 9.64 -2.80 0.56
C HIS A 98 9.87 -4.31 0.56
N LEU A 99 9.98 -4.90 1.75
CA LEU A 99 10.22 -6.33 1.90
C LEU A 99 9.07 -7.16 1.33
N MET A 100 7.82 -6.76 1.61
CA MET A 100 6.63 -7.47 1.13
C MET A 100 6.57 -7.50 -0.40
N ILE A 101 6.83 -6.37 -1.05
CA ILE A 101 6.87 -6.30 -2.51
C ILE A 101 8.03 -7.12 -3.08
N ASN A 102 9.23 -7.01 -2.51
CA ASN A 102 10.36 -7.77 -3.00
C ASN A 102 10.11 -9.28 -2.89
N ILE A 103 9.48 -9.75 -1.80
CA ILE A 103 9.06 -11.16 -1.66
C ILE A 103 7.96 -11.54 -2.67
N ALA A 104 7.08 -10.60 -3.03
CA ALA A 104 6.05 -10.83 -4.05
C ALA A 104 6.66 -10.95 -5.46
N LEU A 105 7.71 -10.18 -5.74
CA LEU A 105 8.42 -10.16 -7.03
C LEU A 105 9.45 -11.29 -7.17
N ASP A 106 10.11 -11.67 -6.07
CA ASP A 106 11.12 -12.70 -6.07
C ASP A 106 10.48 -14.10 -6.16
N GLN A 107 10.98 -14.93 -7.08
CA GLN A 107 10.49 -16.29 -7.28
C GLN A 107 11.07 -17.25 -6.23
N GLN A 108 12.12 -16.85 -5.49
CA GLN A 108 12.69 -17.66 -4.42
C GLN A 108 11.93 -17.48 -3.11
N SER A 109 11.14 -18.51 -2.78
CA SER A 109 10.26 -18.56 -1.61
C SER A 109 11.04 -18.74 -0.31
N TYR A 110 11.63 -17.67 0.21
CA TYR A 110 12.18 -17.71 1.56
C TYR A 110 11.08 -17.46 2.58
N GLN A 111 10.36 -18.52 2.96
CA GLN A 111 9.29 -18.44 3.98
C GLN A 111 9.74 -17.80 5.31
N PHE A 112 11.04 -17.83 5.63
CA PHE A 112 11.58 -17.16 6.80
C PHE A 112 11.54 -15.62 6.69
N LEU A 113 11.62 -15.07 5.47
CA LEU A 113 11.55 -13.63 5.24
C LEU A 113 10.16 -13.05 5.53
N LEU A 114 9.10 -13.86 5.44
CA LEU A 114 7.72 -13.44 5.71
C LEU A 114 7.49 -12.90 7.13
N LYS A 115 8.30 -13.37 8.09
CA LYS A 115 8.20 -12.93 9.49
C LYS A 115 8.63 -11.48 9.67
N ILE A 116 9.46 -10.94 8.78
CA ILE A 116 10.03 -9.60 8.93
C ILE A 116 8.99 -8.52 8.56
N PRO A 117 8.34 -8.53 7.36
CA PRO A 117 7.28 -7.58 7.06
C PRO A 117 6.13 -7.63 8.06
N SER A 118 5.73 -8.83 8.51
CA SER A 118 4.66 -9.00 9.50
C SER A 118 4.97 -8.26 10.80
N LYS A 119 6.21 -8.35 11.31
CA LYS A 119 6.66 -7.63 12.51
C LYS A 119 6.66 -6.12 12.31
N TYR A 120 7.19 -5.63 11.19
CA TYR A 120 7.22 -4.20 10.89
C TYR A 120 5.81 -3.61 10.74
N TYR A 121 4.89 -4.33 10.08
CA TYR A 121 3.48 -3.93 10.05
C TYR A 121 2.84 -3.94 11.44
N GLY A 122 3.20 -4.89 12.30
CA GLY A 122 2.75 -4.92 13.69
C GLY A 122 3.18 -3.68 14.47
N ILE A 123 4.46 -3.30 14.38
CA ILE A 123 4.99 -2.08 14.98
C ILE A 123 4.26 -0.84 14.43
N ALA A 124 4.19 -0.71 13.11
CA ALA A 124 3.53 0.41 12.47
C ALA A 124 2.05 0.54 12.88
N SER A 125 1.35 -0.59 13.02
CA SER A 125 -0.03 -0.65 13.49
C SER A 125 -0.16 -0.13 14.92
N THR A 126 0.62 -0.67 15.87
CA THR A 126 0.59 -0.25 17.28
C THR A 126 0.85 1.24 17.42
N TYR A 127 1.87 1.75 16.74
CA TYR A 127 2.22 3.17 16.83
C TYR A 127 1.24 4.08 16.06
N SER A 128 0.51 3.56 15.08
CA SER A 128 -0.60 4.29 14.45
C SER A 128 -1.76 4.47 15.42
N TYR A 129 -2.11 3.43 16.19
CA TYR A 129 -3.12 3.56 17.26
C TYR A 129 -2.69 4.57 18.32
N TYR A 130 -1.43 4.54 18.75
CA TYR A 130 -0.91 5.53 19.72
C TYR A 130 -0.85 6.96 19.16
N ALA A 131 -0.83 7.12 17.84
CA ALA A 131 -0.94 8.43 17.18
C ALA A 131 -2.40 8.85 16.94
N GLY A 132 -3.39 8.05 17.36
CA GLY A 132 -4.81 8.32 17.13
C GLY A 132 -5.29 8.02 15.71
N ASN A 133 -4.47 7.38 14.87
CA ASN A 133 -4.88 6.97 13.52
C ASN A 133 -5.38 5.52 13.52
N GLU A 134 -6.62 5.33 13.96
CA GLU A 134 -7.24 4.01 14.07
C GLU A 134 -7.39 3.29 12.74
N THR A 135 -7.85 3.98 11.68
CA THR A 135 -8.06 3.38 10.35
C THR A 135 -6.75 2.82 9.81
N LEU A 136 -5.66 3.61 9.82
CA LEU A 136 -4.35 3.12 9.42
C LEU A 136 -3.87 1.98 10.32
N GLY A 137 -4.08 2.08 11.63
CA GLY A 137 -3.78 1.03 12.59
C GLY A 137 -4.45 -0.31 12.25
N ARG A 138 -5.74 -0.29 11.85
CA ARG A 138 -6.50 -1.48 11.43
C ARG A 138 -5.97 -2.08 10.13
N ILE A 139 -5.71 -1.26 9.12
CA ILE A 139 -5.15 -1.72 7.84
C ILE A 139 -3.80 -2.41 8.08
N LEU A 140 -2.88 -1.78 8.80
CA LEU A 140 -1.55 -2.33 9.07
C LEU A 140 -1.63 -3.59 9.95
N GLN A 141 -2.59 -3.66 10.89
CA GLN A 141 -2.83 -4.87 11.67
C GLN A 141 -3.29 -6.03 10.78
N PHE A 142 -4.17 -5.76 9.82
CA PHE A 142 -4.62 -6.75 8.85
C PHE A 142 -3.42 -7.26 8.02
N LEU A 143 -2.60 -6.36 7.48
CA LEU A 143 -1.40 -6.73 6.72
C LEU A 143 -0.40 -7.56 7.56
N SER A 144 -0.22 -7.23 8.84
CA SER A 144 0.62 -7.99 9.77
C SER A 144 0.12 -9.42 9.99
N ARG A 145 -1.19 -9.61 10.17
CA ARG A 145 -1.80 -10.93 10.42
C ARG A 145 -1.94 -11.79 9.16
N HIS A 146 -2.14 -11.16 8.01
CA HIS A 146 -2.43 -11.82 6.74
C HIS A 146 -1.28 -11.73 5.71
N THR A 147 -0.04 -11.52 6.16
CA THR A 147 1.10 -11.21 5.28
C THR A 147 1.28 -12.18 4.11
N GLN A 148 1.16 -13.50 4.34
CA GLN A 148 1.28 -14.51 3.27
C GLN A 148 0.20 -14.33 2.20
N GLN A 149 -1.07 -14.21 2.62
CA GLN A 149 -2.20 -14.01 1.71
C GLN A 149 -2.00 -12.74 0.86
N ILE A 150 -1.56 -11.65 1.49
CA ILE A 150 -1.30 -10.40 0.80
C ILE A 150 -0.17 -10.55 -0.22
N ILE A 151 0.91 -11.22 0.14
CA ILE A 151 2.03 -11.48 -0.78
C ILE A 151 1.55 -12.30 -1.98
N ASP A 152 0.73 -13.31 -1.78
CA ASP A 152 0.21 -14.14 -2.88
C ASP A 152 -0.70 -13.35 -3.82
N GLN A 153 -1.52 -12.44 -3.26
CA GLN A 153 -2.35 -11.54 -4.05
C GLN A 153 -1.53 -10.49 -4.81
N LEU A 154 -0.52 -9.90 -4.18
CA LEU A 154 0.41 -8.99 -4.83
C LEU A 154 1.18 -9.69 -5.94
N ARG A 155 1.68 -10.91 -5.70
CA ARG A 155 2.36 -11.72 -6.72
C ARG A 155 1.43 -12.01 -7.91
N ALA A 156 0.20 -12.42 -7.63
CA ALA A 156 -0.81 -12.65 -8.67
C ALA A 156 -1.07 -11.39 -9.50
N TYR A 157 -1.15 -10.23 -8.84
CA TYR A 157 -1.36 -8.96 -9.50
C TYR A 157 -0.15 -8.53 -10.32
N MET A 158 1.06 -8.52 -9.74
CA MET A 158 2.30 -8.16 -10.41
C MET A 158 2.52 -9.03 -11.64
N HIS A 159 2.31 -10.34 -11.54
CA HIS A 159 2.42 -11.24 -12.70
C HIS A 159 1.38 -10.93 -13.79
N SER A 160 0.18 -10.46 -13.43
CA SER A 160 -0.86 -10.11 -14.40
C SER A 160 -0.51 -8.88 -15.24
N ILE A 161 0.30 -7.96 -14.71
CA ILE A 161 0.73 -6.72 -15.37
C ILE A 161 2.19 -6.77 -15.86
N GLN A 162 2.86 -7.91 -15.64
CA GLN A 162 4.23 -8.14 -16.07
C GLN A 162 4.30 -8.11 -17.60
N ASP A 163 5.35 -7.49 -18.11
CA ASP A 163 5.66 -7.40 -19.54
C ASP A 163 4.55 -6.73 -20.38
N ARG A 164 3.78 -5.83 -19.73
CA ARG A 164 2.78 -4.98 -20.38
C ARG A 164 3.25 -3.54 -20.46
N ASP A 165 2.98 -2.90 -21.59
CA ASP A 165 3.21 -1.47 -21.78
C ASP A 165 2.28 -0.61 -20.91
N GLU A 166 1.05 -1.08 -20.68
CA GLU A 166 0.02 -0.36 -19.93
C GLU A 166 -0.68 -1.23 -18.88
N ILE A 167 -1.21 -0.56 -17.85
CA ILE A 167 -2.05 -1.20 -16.82
C ILE A 167 -3.36 -1.67 -17.50
N PRO A 168 -3.80 -2.91 -17.28
CA PRO A 168 -5.02 -3.43 -17.89
C PRO A 168 -6.22 -2.50 -17.65
N GLU A 169 -6.97 -2.20 -18.71
CA GLU A 169 -8.23 -1.47 -18.57
C GLU A 169 -9.22 -2.30 -17.74
N PRO A 170 -9.92 -1.66 -16.78
CA PRO A 170 -10.88 -2.34 -15.94
C PRO A 170 -12.14 -2.73 -16.71
N SER A 171 -12.97 -3.58 -16.11
CA SER A 171 -14.27 -3.90 -16.70
C SER A 171 -15.10 -2.62 -16.92
N PRO A 172 -15.92 -2.56 -18.00
CA PRO A 172 -16.73 -1.38 -18.30
C PRO A 172 -17.63 -0.94 -17.13
N ILE A 173 -18.16 -1.91 -16.37
CA ILE A 173 -19.03 -1.66 -15.21
C ILE A 173 -18.26 -0.94 -14.10
N LEU A 174 -17.04 -1.40 -13.78
CA LEU A 174 -16.21 -0.77 -12.74
C LEU A 174 -15.75 0.63 -13.16
N LYS A 175 -15.46 0.84 -14.44
CA LYS A 175 -15.14 2.15 -15.00
C LYS A 175 -16.31 3.13 -14.85
N GLU A 176 -17.52 2.71 -15.19
CA GLU A 176 -18.73 3.53 -15.04
C GLU A 176 -19.01 3.88 -13.57
N LEU A 177 -18.87 2.92 -12.65
CA LEU A 177 -19.02 3.18 -11.21
C LEU A 177 -17.98 4.20 -10.73
N TRP A 178 -16.72 4.03 -11.11
CA TRP A 178 -15.66 4.98 -10.76
C TRP A 178 -15.91 6.39 -11.29
N ASP A 179 -16.38 6.50 -12.53
CA ASP A 179 -16.72 7.80 -13.14
C ASP A 179 -17.89 8.48 -12.43
N LYS A 180 -18.87 7.71 -11.93
CA LYS A 180 -19.95 8.24 -11.09
C LYS A 180 -19.44 8.69 -9.72
N PHE A 181 -18.58 7.90 -9.08
CA PHE A 181 -17.99 8.24 -7.78
C PHE A 181 -17.11 9.50 -7.85
N SER A 182 -16.22 9.59 -8.83
CA SER A 182 -15.30 10.73 -9.00
C SER A 182 -16.05 12.04 -9.24
N LYS A 183 -17.10 12.03 -10.08
CA LYS A 183 -18.00 13.18 -10.26
C LYS A 183 -18.77 13.53 -8.98
N GLY A 184 -19.16 12.54 -8.18
CA GLY A 184 -19.81 12.72 -6.89
C GLY A 184 -18.91 13.43 -5.85
N VAL A 185 -17.61 13.13 -5.83
CA VAL A 185 -16.63 13.75 -4.94
C VAL A 185 -16.38 15.23 -5.31
N GLU A 186 -16.40 15.58 -6.60
CA GLU A 186 -16.34 16.98 -7.03
C GLU A 186 -17.59 17.78 -6.62
N SER A 187 -18.76 17.13 -6.56
CA SER A 187 -20.01 17.77 -6.17
C SER A 187 -20.22 17.94 -4.65
N LYS A 188 -19.48 17.20 -3.81
CA LYS A 188 -19.62 17.18 -2.33
C LYS A 188 -18.58 18.02 -1.58
N LYS A 189 -18.01 19.07 -2.20
CA LYS A 189 -17.23 20.11 -1.47
C LYS A 189 -18.09 21.08 -0.65
N THR A 190 -19.36 20.78 -0.39
CA THR A 190 -20.28 21.61 0.38
C THR A 190 -20.85 20.87 1.60
N LYS A 191 -20.41 21.35 2.77
CA LYS A 191 -21.05 21.30 4.10
C LYS A 191 -21.59 19.96 4.61
N GLY A 192 -20.77 19.33 5.46
CA GLY A 192 -21.18 18.74 6.74
C GLY A 192 -22.16 17.56 6.69
N GLY A 193 -21.65 16.36 6.95
CA GLY A 193 -22.47 15.18 7.26
C GLY A 193 -21.75 13.88 6.94
N PHE A 194 -21.62 13.02 7.94
CA PHE A 194 -20.96 11.72 7.92
C PHE A 194 -21.47 10.82 6.77
N ASP A 195 -20.55 10.15 6.06
CA ASP A 195 -20.87 9.26 4.94
C ASP A 195 -19.80 8.15 4.83
N ALA A 196 -20.17 6.92 4.48
CA ALA A 196 -19.23 5.80 4.40
C ALA A 196 -18.17 5.94 3.27
N SER A 197 -18.26 7.02 2.48
CA SER A 197 -17.23 7.51 1.56
C SER A 197 -16.05 8.21 2.25
N VAL A 198 -16.13 8.40 3.58
CA VAL A 198 -15.11 9.09 4.37
C VAL A 198 -13.81 8.28 4.42
N ASP A 199 -13.82 6.94 4.51
CA ASP A 199 -12.56 6.21 4.65
C ASP A 199 -11.66 6.26 3.40
N ILE A 200 -12.18 6.11 2.17
CA ILE A 200 -11.32 6.17 0.97
C ILE A 200 -10.87 7.60 0.68
N ALA A 201 -11.75 8.61 0.81
CA ALA A 201 -11.38 9.99 0.57
C ALA A 201 -10.42 10.53 1.64
N GLN A 202 -10.56 10.08 2.89
CA GLN A 202 -9.70 10.45 4.01
C GLN A 202 -8.38 9.67 3.99
N ILE A 203 -8.36 8.40 3.56
CA ILE A 203 -7.13 7.67 3.21
C ILE A 203 -6.41 8.35 2.05
N LEU A 204 -7.12 8.77 0.99
CA LEU A 204 -6.55 9.50 -0.14
C LEU A 204 -6.07 10.91 0.25
N GLN A 205 -6.76 11.61 1.16
CA GLN A 205 -6.30 12.90 1.71
C GLN A 205 -5.11 12.74 2.64
N GLN A 206 -5.09 11.73 3.52
CA GLN A 206 -3.95 11.42 4.39
C GLN A 206 -2.72 10.99 3.58
N MET A 207 -2.91 10.30 2.45
CA MET A 207 -1.81 9.98 1.52
C MET A 207 -1.34 11.17 0.68
N ARG A 208 -2.21 12.16 0.41
CA ARG A 208 -1.84 13.42 -0.25
C ARG A 208 -1.24 14.46 0.71
N GLY A 209 -1.32 14.24 2.02
CA GLY A 209 -0.92 15.18 3.07
C GLY A 209 0.53 15.09 3.55
N PHE A 210 1.36 14.27 2.90
CA PHE A 210 2.81 14.24 3.14
C PHE A 210 3.54 14.94 2.00
N ASN A 211 3.47 16.27 1.99
CA ASN A 211 4.45 17.14 1.34
C ASN A 211 5.17 17.92 2.44
#